data_AF-A0A2G2WRD9-F1
#
_entry.id   AF-A0A2G2WRD9-F1
#
_cell.length_a   1.000
_cell.length_b   1.000
_cell.length_c   1.000
_cell.angle_alpha   90.00
_cell.angle_beta   90.00
_cell.angle_gamma   90.00
#
_symmetry.space_group_name_H-M   'P 1'
#
loop_
_entity.id
_entity.type
_entity.pdbx_description
1 polymer ?
#
loop_
_entity_poly.entity_id
_entity_poly.type
_entity_poly.pdbx_seq_one_letter_code
_entity_poly.pdbx_strand_id
1 'polypeptide(L)'
;MVYSSRLECGSSRLVTVNACAKAFLVKFCKHIVVPEVKSLTLNDDRMITQDLLYGDILNLSAADFEKFDTVIISYCSEMKRRKVNSRCRQLTDPTAFHSVQCRGSLAEIFVDLKSHTVYERLFGQDLKSIMHFCSFEKAIAVPWQTLTEGVSEIFLAMRVDENFEATHRRNVGKLSATDFQHLKSFKDVLCDKQLVKRETETLEFSGRELRSLDSD
;
A
#
# COMPACT_ATOMS: atom_id res chain seq x y z
N MET A 1 21.82 5.29 0.76
CA MET A 1 22.03 6.29 -0.31
C MET A 1 20.72 7.06 -0.44
N VAL A 2 20.64 8.25 0.18
CA VAL A 2 19.49 9.15 0.04
C VAL A 2 19.65 9.87 -1.29
N TYR A 3 18.83 9.54 -2.28
CA TYR A 3 18.72 10.36 -3.47
C TYR A 3 17.82 11.55 -3.14
N SER A 4 18.42 12.71 -2.87
CA SER A 4 17.70 13.98 -2.91
C SER A 4 17.87 14.55 -4.32
N SER A 5 16.93 14.26 -5.20
CA SER A 5 16.81 14.96 -6.48
C SER A 5 15.80 16.09 -6.30
N ARG A 6 16.30 17.32 -6.15
CA ARG A 6 15.47 18.53 -6.19
C ARG A 6 15.20 18.83 -7.67
N LEU A 7 14.03 18.42 -8.16
CA LEU A 7 13.51 18.80 -9.47
C LEU A 7 12.50 19.93 -9.22
N GLU A 8 12.78 21.12 -9.74
CA GLU A 8 11.93 22.29 -9.56
C GLU A 8 11.01 22.46 -10.78
N CYS A 9 9.77 21.98 -10.70
CA CYS A 9 8.66 22.40 -11.56
C CYS A 9 7.31 21.96 -10.97
N GLY A 10 6.42 22.90 -10.63
CA GLY A 10 5.08 22.65 -10.06
C GLY A 10 4.87 23.16 -8.63
N SER A 11 3.64 23.02 -8.10
CA SER A 11 3.23 23.56 -6.79
C SER A 11 3.19 22.52 -5.66
N SER A 12 3.02 21.23 -5.97
CA SER A 12 2.73 20.16 -5.00
C SER A 12 3.99 19.50 -4.42
N ARG A 13 4.00 19.25 -3.11
CA ARG A 13 5.10 18.64 -2.34
C ARG A 13 4.75 17.22 -1.93
N LEU A 14 5.61 16.28 -2.28
CA LEU A 14 5.42 14.85 -2.12
C LEU A 14 6.42 14.25 -1.13
N VAL A 15 5.96 13.37 -0.24
CA VAL A 15 6.83 12.48 0.54
C VAL A 15 6.55 11.01 0.18
N THR A 16 7.60 10.26 -0.12
CA THR A 16 7.56 8.81 -0.28
C THR A 16 8.31 8.17 0.87
N VAL A 17 7.65 7.27 1.60
CA VAL A 17 8.25 6.56 2.74
C VAL A 17 8.43 5.09 2.41
N ASN A 18 9.57 4.57 2.85
CA ASN A 18 10.09 3.22 2.61
C ASN A 18 10.24 2.94 1.12
N ALA A 19 10.78 3.94 0.42
CA ALA A 19 11.18 3.89 -0.97
C ALA A 19 12.30 2.86 -1.13
N CYS A 20 11.93 1.58 -1.04
CA CYS A 20 12.85 0.52 -1.34
C CYS A 20 13.34 0.78 -2.76
N ALA A 21 14.66 0.71 -2.94
CA ALA A 21 15.33 0.63 -4.23
C ALA A 21 14.93 -0.64 -5.04
N LYS A 22 13.70 -1.13 -4.88
CA LYS A 22 13.05 -2.00 -5.84
C LYS A 22 12.66 -1.12 -7.01
N ALA A 23 13.12 -1.53 -8.20
CA ALA A 23 12.91 -0.82 -9.46
C ALA A 23 11.46 -0.36 -9.70
N PHE A 24 10.47 -1.01 -9.08
CA PHE A 24 9.06 -0.64 -9.17
C PHE A 24 8.74 0.74 -8.59
N LEU A 25 9.19 1.08 -7.37
CA LEU A 25 8.90 2.40 -6.78
C LEU A 25 9.65 3.51 -7.48
N VAL A 26 10.91 3.27 -7.84
CA VAL A 26 11.69 4.23 -8.64
C VAL A 26 11.04 4.46 -10.01
N LYS A 27 10.51 3.41 -10.65
CA LYS A 27 9.73 3.53 -11.88
C LYS A 27 8.38 4.21 -11.64
N PHE A 28 7.65 3.88 -10.57
CA PHE A 28 6.38 4.50 -10.22
C PHE A 28 6.55 6.00 -9.99
N CYS A 29 7.57 6.39 -9.21
CA CYS A 29 7.99 7.77 -9.07
C CYS A 29 8.37 8.35 -10.45
N LYS A 30 9.19 7.67 -11.26
CA LYS A 30 9.54 8.17 -12.60
C LYS A 30 8.33 8.41 -13.53
N HIS A 31 7.21 7.71 -13.37
CA HIS A 31 6.04 7.89 -14.26
C HIS A 31 4.96 8.81 -13.66
N ILE A 32 4.87 8.95 -12.34
CA ILE A 32 3.85 9.79 -11.66
C ILE A 32 4.43 11.11 -11.13
N VAL A 33 5.73 11.16 -10.79
CA VAL A 33 6.42 12.34 -10.23
C VAL A 33 7.04 13.20 -11.35
N VAL A 34 7.21 12.66 -12.56
CA VAL A 34 7.90 13.37 -13.65
C VAL A 34 7.05 14.42 -14.37
N PRO A 35 5.70 14.43 -14.30
CA PRO A 35 4.95 15.66 -14.52
C PRO A 35 4.65 16.34 -13.17
N GLU A 36 5.24 17.52 -12.94
CA GLU A 36 4.64 18.62 -12.16
C GLU A 36 4.68 18.59 -10.60
N VAL A 37 5.55 17.82 -9.95
CA VAL A 37 5.76 17.96 -8.48
C VAL A 37 6.91 18.91 -8.13
N LYS A 38 6.66 19.81 -7.17
CA LYS A 38 7.62 20.81 -6.66
C LYS A 38 8.82 20.21 -5.93
N SER A 39 8.59 19.13 -5.19
CA SER A 39 9.63 18.46 -4.41
C SER A 39 9.23 17.04 -4.06
N LEU A 40 10.16 16.10 -4.19
CA LEU A 40 10.04 14.71 -3.72
C LEU A 40 10.97 14.50 -2.53
N THR A 41 10.40 14.10 -1.39
CA THR A 41 11.16 13.65 -0.21
C THR A 41 11.12 12.13 -0.13
N LEU A 42 12.27 11.46 -0.21
CA LEU A 42 12.39 10.02 0.02
C LEU A 42 12.80 9.76 1.47
N ASN A 43 11.93 9.12 2.24
CA ASN A 43 12.22 8.59 3.56
C ASN A 43 12.33 7.05 3.45
N ASP A 44 13.34 6.42 4.02
CA ASP A 44 13.43 4.96 4.14
C ASP A 44 13.80 4.65 5.58
N ASP A 45 12.84 4.12 6.34
CA ASP A 45 12.97 3.88 7.78
C ASP A 45 13.71 2.57 8.12
N ARG A 46 14.17 1.84 7.09
CA ARG A 46 14.83 0.55 7.26
C ARG A 46 16.30 0.75 7.59
N MET A 47 16.79 0.00 8.58
CA MET A 47 18.14 0.19 9.15
C MET A 47 19.25 0.22 8.08
N ILE A 48 19.85 1.41 7.92
CA ILE A 48 21.26 1.60 7.60
C ILE A 48 21.82 2.40 8.78
N THR A 49 22.95 1.95 9.32
CA THR A 49 23.52 2.35 10.62
C THR A 49 23.51 3.86 10.94
N GLN A 50 23.05 4.11 12.18
CA GLN A 50 23.25 5.21 13.14
C GLN A 50 23.01 6.70 12.80
N ASP A 51 23.05 7.18 11.55
CA ASP A 51 22.98 8.64 11.28
C ASP A 51 22.05 9.07 10.12
N LEU A 52 20.89 8.43 9.91
CA LEU A 52 19.93 8.91 8.90
C LEU A 52 18.77 9.73 9.51
N LEU A 53 18.92 11.05 9.34
CA LEU A 53 18.21 12.21 9.89
C LEU A 53 16.68 12.34 9.68
N TYR A 54 15.94 11.29 9.36
CA TYR A 54 14.47 11.32 9.45
C TYR A 54 13.99 9.98 10.01
N GLY A 55 13.64 9.98 11.30
CA GLY A 55 13.03 8.84 11.97
C GLY A 55 11.72 8.40 11.29
N ASP A 56 11.17 7.27 11.76
CA ASP A 56 9.87 6.75 11.35
C ASP A 56 8.88 7.89 11.05
N ILE A 57 8.24 7.90 9.89
CA ILE A 57 7.25 8.93 9.50
C ILE A 57 6.21 9.16 10.60
N LEU A 58 5.88 8.14 11.39
CA LEU A 58 4.95 8.25 12.53
C LEU A 58 5.45 9.17 13.65
N ASN A 59 6.75 9.46 13.73
CA ASN A 59 7.36 10.36 14.69
C ASN A 59 7.29 11.83 14.27
N LEU A 60 6.92 12.13 13.03
CA LEU A 60 6.77 13.52 12.57
C LEU A 60 5.60 14.19 13.28
N SER A 61 5.77 15.46 13.66
CA SER A 61 4.69 16.26 14.23
C SER A 61 3.57 16.51 13.20
N ALA A 62 2.39 16.96 13.63
CA ALA A 62 1.31 17.31 12.69
C ALA A 62 1.76 18.44 11.74
N ALA A 63 2.44 19.45 12.28
CA ALA A 63 3.00 20.57 11.50
C ALA A 63 4.07 20.12 10.49
N ASP A 64 4.79 19.03 10.75
CA ASP A 64 5.71 18.46 9.77
C ASP A 64 4.98 17.70 8.66
N PHE A 65 3.89 17.01 8.99
CA PHE A 65 3.05 16.31 8.01
C PHE A 65 2.31 17.26 7.07
N GLU A 66 1.82 18.39 7.56
CA GLU A 66 1.12 19.42 6.78
C GLU A 66 2.02 20.10 5.74
N LYS A 67 3.33 19.89 5.81
CA LYS A 67 4.25 20.30 4.75
C LYS A 67 4.10 19.47 3.47
N PHE A 68 3.33 18.39 3.48
CA PHE A 68 3.15 17.50 2.35
C PHE A 68 1.70 17.51 1.86
N ASP A 69 1.53 17.71 0.56
CA ASP A 69 0.24 17.62 -0.12
C ASP A 69 -0.14 16.15 -0.36
N THR A 70 0.87 15.27 -0.42
CA THR A 70 0.69 13.84 -0.67
C THR A 70 1.71 13.00 0.09
N VAL A 71 1.24 11.92 0.69
CA VAL A 71 2.04 10.90 1.37
C VAL A 71 1.89 9.58 0.62
N ILE A 72 3.00 9.08 0.08
CA ILE A 72 3.07 7.74 -0.51
C ILE A 72 3.86 6.86 0.45
N ILE A 73 3.31 5.73 0.86
CA ILE A 73 4.04 4.74 1.65
C ILE A 73 4.11 3.42 0.92
N SER A 74 5.23 2.73 1.09
CA SER A 74 5.48 1.46 0.43
C SER A 74 6.22 0.51 1.34
N TYR A 75 6.28 -0.78 0.98
CA TYR A 75 7.05 -1.80 1.70
C TYR A 75 6.96 -1.70 3.24
N CYS A 76 5.74 -1.63 3.77
CA CYS A 76 5.48 -1.47 5.20
C CYS A 76 4.32 -2.36 5.67
N SER A 77 4.22 -2.55 6.97
CA SER A 77 3.16 -3.40 7.55
C SER A 77 1.78 -2.77 7.35
N GLU A 78 0.76 -3.62 7.30
CA GLU A 78 -0.65 -3.21 7.31
C GLU A 78 -0.94 -2.21 8.44
N MET A 79 -0.49 -2.50 9.67
CA MET A 79 -0.63 -1.60 10.81
C MET A 79 -0.01 -0.22 10.58
N LYS A 80 1.18 -0.14 9.99
CA LYS A 80 1.83 1.15 9.70
C LYS A 80 1.01 1.94 8.68
N ARG A 81 0.49 1.28 7.65
CA ARG A 81 -0.40 1.92 6.67
C ARG A 81 -1.66 2.48 7.30
N ARG A 82 -2.30 1.71 8.18
CA ARG A 82 -3.48 2.17 8.95
C ARG A 82 -3.16 3.43 9.76
N LYS A 83 -2.03 3.45 10.47
CA LYS A 83 -1.61 4.61 11.29
C LYS A 83 -1.32 5.85 10.44
N VAL A 84 -0.58 5.72 9.35
CA VAL A 84 -0.26 6.85 8.47
C VAL A 84 -1.53 7.39 7.80
N ASN A 85 -2.40 6.52 7.25
CA ASN A 85 -3.66 6.94 6.65
C ASN A 85 -4.57 7.67 7.65
N SER A 86 -4.69 7.13 8.87
CA SER A 86 -5.45 7.77 9.95
C SER A 86 -4.91 9.17 10.26
N ARG A 87 -3.58 9.31 10.34
CA ARG A 87 -2.93 10.60 10.55
C ARG A 87 -3.20 11.58 9.41
N CYS A 88 -3.03 11.17 8.15
CA CYS A 88 -3.38 12.01 6.99
C CYS A 88 -4.83 12.49 7.04
N ARG A 89 -5.77 11.64 7.48
CA ARG A 89 -7.18 12.00 7.66
C ARG A 89 -7.43 13.02 8.77
N GLN A 90 -6.64 13.00 9.84
CA GLN A 90 -6.75 13.92 10.97
C GLN A 90 -6.17 15.31 10.71
N LEU A 91 -5.33 15.48 9.68
CA LEU A 91 -4.79 16.78 9.30
C LEU A 91 -5.90 17.71 8.80
N THR A 92 -5.77 19.00 9.13
CA THR A 92 -6.68 20.06 8.70
C THR A 92 -6.62 20.26 7.19
N ASP A 93 -5.42 20.24 6.63
CA ASP A 93 -5.23 20.32 5.19
C ASP A 93 -5.47 18.95 4.52
N PRO A 94 -6.03 18.93 3.30
CA PRO A 94 -6.29 17.70 2.57
C PRO A 94 -4.97 17.10 2.05
N THR A 95 -4.29 16.33 2.90
CA THR A 95 -3.16 15.50 2.48
C THR A 95 -3.66 14.19 1.87
N ALA A 96 -3.34 13.97 0.59
CA ALA A 96 -3.61 12.72 -0.11
C ALA A 96 -2.75 11.59 0.44
N PHE A 97 -3.31 10.38 0.50
CA PHE A 97 -2.61 9.19 0.95
C PHE A 97 -2.60 8.12 -0.15
N HIS A 98 -1.42 7.57 -0.42
CA HIS A 98 -1.26 6.41 -1.27
C HIS A 98 -0.47 5.33 -0.55
N SER A 99 -0.87 4.08 -0.73
CA SER A 99 -0.09 2.92 -0.35
C SER A 99 0.24 2.11 -1.59
N VAL A 100 1.52 1.80 -1.79
CA VAL A 100 2.02 0.97 -2.89
C VAL A 100 2.77 -0.22 -2.32
N GLN A 101 2.18 -1.40 -2.37
CA GLN A 101 2.75 -2.62 -1.79
C GLN A 101 3.07 -3.64 -2.87
N CYS A 102 4.17 -4.38 -2.65
CA CYS A 102 4.52 -5.52 -3.49
C CYS A 102 4.96 -6.71 -2.62
N ARG A 103 4.38 -7.89 -2.87
CA ARG A 103 4.75 -9.17 -2.25
C ARG A 103 4.97 -10.22 -3.33
N GLY A 104 6.23 -10.54 -3.61
CA GLY A 104 6.64 -11.28 -4.80
C GLY A 104 6.08 -10.68 -6.09
N SER A 105 5.23 -11.42 -6.81
CA SER A 105 4.55 -10.99 -8.04
C SER A 105 3.29 -10.16 -7.81
N LEU A 106 2.77 -10.12 -6.57
CA LEU A 106 1.56 -9.37 -6.25
C LEU A 106 1.89 -7.89 -6.03
N ALA A 107 1.05 -7.02 -6.56
CA ALA A 107 1.13 -5.58 -6.35
C ALA A 107 -0.25 -5.01 -6.01
N GLU A 108 -0.28 -4.11 -5.03
CA GLU A 108 -1.48 -3.38 -4.59
C GLU A 108 -1.19 -1.89 -4.55
N ILE A 109 -2.06 -1.10 -5.19
CA ILE A 109 -2.09 0.35 -5.02
C ILE A 109 -3.42 0.70 -4.35
N PHE A 110 -3.33 1.40 -3.23
CA PHE A 110 -4.48 1.96 -2.54
C PHE A 110 -4.35 3.48 -2.51
N VAL A 111 -5.46 4.19 -2.74
CA VAL A 111 -5.52 5.64 -2.79
C VAL A 111 -6.66 6.14 -1.90
N ASP A 112 -6.37 7.16 -1.10
CA ASP A 112 -7.34 7.87 -0.28
C ASP A 112 -7.12 9.38 -0.40
N LEU A 113 -8.01 10.02 -1.15
CA LEU A 113 -8.03 11.48 -1.34
C LEU A 113 -9.04 12.18 -0.42
N LYS A 114 -9.57 11.48 0.59
CA LYS A 114 -10.70 11.93 1.42
C LYS A 114 -11.93 12.23 0.56
N SER A 115 -12.39 13.48 0.51
CA SER A 115 -13.42 13.96 -0.42
C SER A 115 -12.75 14.82 -1.47
N HIS A 116 -12.82 14.42 -2.72
CA HIS A 116 -12.15 15.12 -3.82
C HIS A 116 -13.17 15.55 -4.88
N THR A 117 -13.01 16.78 -5.38
CA THR A 117 -13.82 17.25 -6.51
C THR A 117 -13.19 16.73 -7.79
N VAL A 118 -13.95 15.99 -8.59
CA VAL A 118 -13.53 15.49 -9.89
C VAL A 118 -14.27 16.27 -10.97
N TYR A 119 -13.55 16.55 -12.05
CA TYR A 119 -14.10 17.15 -13.25
C TYR A 119 -14.06 16.11 -14.36
N GLU A 120 -15.22 15.63 -14.75
CA GLU A 120 -15.36 14.69 -15.86
C GLU A 120 -15.81 15.46 -17.10
N ARG A 121 -15.08 15.30 -18.21
CA ARG A 121 -15.48 15.91 -19.48
C ARG A 121 -16.38 14.94 -20.23
N LEU A 122 -17.67 15.22 -20.26
CA LEU A 122 -18.68 14.46 -21.00
C LEU A 122 -19.28 15.37 -22.08
N PHE A 123 -19.19 14.93 -23.34
CA PHE A 123 -19.72 15.66 -24.50
C PHE A 123 -19.25 17.13 -24.61
N GLY A 124 -18.00 17.41 -24.22
CA GLY A 124 -17.42 18.75 -24.28
C GLY A 124 -17.87 19.69 -23.16
N GLN A 125 -18.64 19.21 -22.19
CA GLN A 125 -18.97 19.92 -20.95
C GLN A 125 -18.19 19.34 -19.77
N ASP A 126 -17.75 20.20 -18.86
CA ASP A 126 -17.06 19.78 -17.64
C ASP A 126 -18.09 19.58 -16.52
N LEU A 127 -18.34 18.33 -16.16
CA LEU A 127 -19.23 17.93 -15.07
C LEU A 127 -18.44 17.88 -13.77
N LYS A 128 -18.88 18.67 -12.77
CA LYS A 128 -18.30 18.66 -11.42
C LYS A 128 -18.99 17.61 -10.55
N SER A 129 -18.26 16.62 -10.06
CA SER A 129 -18.73 15.62 -9.10
C SER A 129 -17.85 15.58 -7.84
N ILE A 130 -18.38 15.08 -6.74
CA ILE A 130 -17.60 14.84 -5.51
C ILE A 130 -17.41 13.33 -5.37
N MET A 131 -16.17 12.89 -5.34
CA MET A 131 -15.80 11.50 -5.11
C MET A 131 -15.35 11.33 -3.66
N HIS A 132 -15.97 10.38 -2.97
CA HIS A 132 -15.66 10.06 -1.57
C HIS A 132 -14.83 8.77 -1.48
N PHE A 133 -13.63 8.89 -0.92
CA PHE A 133 -12.74 7.77 -0.67
C PHE A 133 -12.91 7.23 0.75
N CYS A 134 -12.90 5.91 0.89
CA CYS A 134 -12.91 5.24 2.20
C CYS A 134 -11.51 5.26 2.84
N SER A 135 -11.43 5.12 4.17
CA SER A 135 -10.14 4.99 4.84
C SER A 135 -9.52 3.64 4.50
N PHE A 136 -8.20 3.54 4.62
CA PHE A 136 -7.51 2.27 4.44
C PHE A 136 -8.08 1.17 5.35
N GLU A 137 -8.36 1.52 6.61
CA GLU A 137 -8.99 0.62 7.58
C GLU A 137 -10.35 0.10 7.10
N LYS A 138 -11.21 0.97 6.56
CA LYS A 138 -12.51 0.56 6.01
C LYS A 138 -12.35 -0.29 4.75
N ALA A 139 -11.40 0.05 3.89
CA ALA A 139 -11.14 -0.66 2.63
C ALA A 139 -10.72 -2.11 2.86
N ILE A 140 -9.91 -2.39 3.89
CA ILE A 140 -9.45 -3.75 4.19
C ILE A 140 -10.41 -4.54 5.09
N ALA A 141 -11.40 -3.86 5.70
CA ALA A 141 -12.41 -4.48 6.56
C ALA A 141 -13.64 -4.99 5.78
N VAL A 142 -13.62 -4.91 4.44
CA VAL A 142 -14.70 -5.42 3.59
C VAL A 142 -14.88 -6.93 3.82
N PRO A 143 -16.10 -7.40 4.15
CA PRO A 143 -16.36 -8.82 4.32
C PRO A 143 -16.07 -9.58 3.03
N TRP A 144 -15.28 -10.65 3.09
CA TRP A 144 -14.79 -11.30 1.88
C TRP A 144 -15.89 -11.95 1.05
N GLN A 145 -17.04 -12.28 1.65
CA GLN A 145 -18.21 -12.83 0.97
C GLN A 145 -18.90 -11.81 0.04
N THR A 146 -18.55 -10.53 0.15
CA THR A 146 -19.13 -9.44 -0.65
C THR A 146 -18.27 -9.05 -1.85
N LEU A 147 -17.10 -9.67 -2.01
CA LEU A 147 -16.20 -9.41 -3.13
C LEU A 147 -16.71 -10.10 -4.40
N THR A 148 -16.66 -9.39 -5.53
CA THR A 148 -17.02 -9.94 -6.84
C THR A 148 -15.95 -10.90 -7.36
N GLU A 149 -16.35 -11.92 -8.12
CA GLU A 149 -15.42 -12.85 -8.80
C GLU A 149 -14.32 -12.08 -9.58
N GLY A 150 -13.05 -12.47 -9.42
CA GLY A 150 -11.87 -11.88 -10.07
C GLY A 150 -11.21 -10.68 -9.36
N VAL A 151 -11.96 -9.86 -8.60
CA VAL A 151 -11.38 -8.77 -7.76
C VAL A 151 -10.85 -9.33 -6.42
N SER A 152 -11.31 -10.53 -6.07
CA SER A 152 -11.03 -11.22 -4.81
C SER A 152 -9.57 -11.71 -4.71
N GLU A 153 -8.99 -12.32 -5.74
CA GLU A 153 -7.74 -13.09 -5.57
C GLU A 153 -6.55 -12.28 -5.05
N ILE A 154 -6.19 -11.17 -5.71
CA ILE A 154 -5.05 -10.33 -5.32
C ILE A 154 -5.30 -9.71 -3.94
N PHE A 155 -6.52 -9.22 -3.71
CA PHE A 155 -6.91 -8.65 -2.42
C PHE A 155 -6.76 -9.69 -1.31
N LEU A 156 -7.34 -10.88 -1.49
CA LEU A 156 -7.31 -11.98 -0.54
C LEU A 156 -5.88 -12.44 -0.27
N ALA A 157 -5.08 -12.64 -1.33
CA ALA A 157 -3.68 -13.05 -1.20
C ALA A 157 -2.86 -12.02 -0.40
N MET A 158 -3.03 -10.73 -0.69
CA MET A 158 -2.40 -9.65 0.06
C MET A 158 -2.84 -9.63 1.52
N ARG A 159 -4.13 -9.83 1.82
CA ARG A 159 -4.64 -9.90 3.19
C ARG A 159 -4.09 -11.12 3.94
N VAL A 160 -4.01 -12.28 3.31
CA VAL A 160 -3.45 -13.51 3.89
C VAL A 160 -1.97 -13.30 4.25
N ASP A 161 -1.16 -12.80 3.32
CA ASP A 161 0.26 -12.52 3.57
C ASP A 161 0.47 -11.52 4.72
N GLU A 162 -0.29 -10.43 4.73
CA GLU A 162 -0.18 -9.38 5.75
C GLU A 162 -0.53 -9.88 7.14
N ASN A 163 -1.62 -10.65 7.24
CA ASN A 163 -2.03 -11.25 8.51
C ASN A 163 -1.02 -12.30 8.96
N PHE A 164 -0.48 -13.11 8.02
CA PHE A 164 0.53 -14.10 8.34
C PHE A 164 1.80 -13.43 8.88
N GLU A 165 2.28 -12.38 8.20
CA GLU A 165 3.43 -11.58 8.62
C GLU A 165 3.23 -11.03 10.03
N ALA A 166 2.06 -10.46 10.32
CA ALA A 166 1.74 -9.90 11.63
C ALA A 166 1.67 -10.97 12.73
N THR A 167 0.97 -12.09 12.47
CA THR A 167 0.80 -13.17 13.45
C THR A 167 2.13 -13.87 13.77
N HIS A 168 2.95 -14.12 12.76
CA HIS A 168 4.21 -14.86 12.91
C HIS A 168 5.43 -13.95 13.09
N ARG A 169 5.21 -12.63 13.25
CA ARG A 169 6.26 -11.62 13.41
C ARG A 169 7.32 -11.70 12.30
N ARG A 170 6.88 -11.93 11.06
CA ARG A 170 7.77 -11.92 9.88
C ARG A 170 7.98 -10.49 9.39
N ASN A 171 9.12 -10.29 8.75
CA ASN A 171 9.41 -9.04 8.06
C ASN A 171 8.56 -8.93 6.78
N VAL A 172 8.13 -7.70 6.47
CA VAL A 172 7.28 -7.41 5.31
C VAL A 172 7.90 -7.95 4.01
N GLY A 173 7.13 -8.74 3.26
CA GLY A 173 7.51 -9.33 1.99
C GLY A 173 8.73 -10.25 2.05
N LYS A 174 9.07 -10.78 3.23
CA LYS A 174 10.19 -11.72 3.45
C LYS A 174 9.70 -13.04 4.04
N LEU A 175 8.87 -13.75 3.26
CA LEU A 175 8.46 -15.11 3.56
C LEU A 175 9.53 -16.12 3.10
N SER A 176 9.78 -17.13 3.91
CA SER A 176 10.74 -18.22 3.64
C SER A 176 10.06 -19.45 3.07
N ALA A 177 10.84 -20.42 2.55
CA ALA A 177 10.33 -21.70 2.07
C ALA A 177 9.45 -22.43 3.11
N THR A 178 9.86 -22.39 4.38
CA THR A 178 9.12 -22.98 5.50
C THR A 178 7.84 -22.23 5.84
N ASP A 179 7.77 -20.93 5.56
CA ASP A 179 6.54 -20.15 5.80
C ASP A 179 5.41 -20.57 4.87
N PHE A 180 5.70 -20.97 3.63
CA PHE A 180 4.66 -21.37 2.66
C PHE A 180 3.86 -22.59 3.11
N GLN A 181 4.49 -23.53 3.83
CA GLN A 181 3.77 -24.68 4.38
C GLN A 181 2.73 -24.23 5.41
N HIS A 182 3.08 -23.28 6.28
CA HIS A 182 2.16 -22.72 7.26
C HIS A 182 1.15 -21.74 6.63
N LEU A 183 1.53 -21.04 5.56
CA LEU A 183 0.69 -20.09 4.86
C LEU A 183 -0.56 -20.75 4.29
N LYS A 184 -0.44 -21.99 3.77
CA LYS A 184 -1.59 -22.77 3.29
C LYS A 184 -2.62 -22.99 4.41
N SER A 185 -2.18 -23.52 5.56
CA SER A 185 -3.08 -23.72 6.71
C SER A 185 -3.63 -22.41 7.27
N PHE A 186 -2.85 -21.32 7.22
CA PHE A 186 -3.26 -20.01 7.71
C PHE A 186 -4.33 -19.37 6.83
N LYS A 187 -4.22 -19.54 5.49
CA LYS A 187 -5.25 -19.14 4.53
C LYS A 187 -6.59 -19.77 4.88
N ASP A 188 -6.60 -21.08 5.13
CA ASP A 188 -7.83 -21.81 5.41
C ASP A 188 -8.52 -21.28 6.67
N VAL A 189 -7.74 -21.01 7.74
CA VAL A 189 -8.24 -20.39 8.97
C VAL A 189 -8.84 -19.00 8.71
N LEU A 190 -8.24 -18.20 7.83
CA LEU A 190 -8.78 -16.87 7.49
C LEU A 190 -10.05 -16.96 6.64
N CYS A 191 -10.09 -17.84 5.65
CA CYS A 191 -11.30 -18.06 4.84
C CYS A 191 -12.47 -18.53 5.69
N ASP A 192 -12.24 -19.47 6.62
CA ASP A 192 -13.26 -19.96 7.54
C ASP A 192 -13.78 -18.84 8.44
N LYS A 193 -12.89 -17.98 8.99
CA LYS A 193 -13.29 -16.77 9.75
C LYS A 193 -14.12 -15.78 8.94
N GLN A 194 -13.85 -15.70 7.64
CA GLN A 194 -14.51 -14.79 6.71
C GLN A 194 -15.66 -15.48 5.96
N LEU A 195 -16.10 -16.67 6.37
CA LEU A 195 -17.22 -17.44 5.77
C LEU A 195 -17.22 -17.49 4.23
N VAL A 196 -16.04 -17.50 3.59
CA VAL A 196 -15.92 -17.63 2.13
C VAL A 196 -15.71 -19.09 1.76
N LYS A 197 -16.44 -19.57 0.75
CA LYS A 197 -16.27 -20.93 0.23
C LYS A 197 -14.86 -21.08 -0.36
N ARG A 198 -14.27 -22.25 -0.12
CA ARG A 198 -12.95 -22.62 -0.65
C ARG A 198 -13.12 -22.93 -2.14
N GLU A 199 -12.97 -21.94 -3.00
CA GLU A 199 -12.72 -22.24 -4.41
C GLU A 199 -11.26 -22.66 -4.54
N THR A 200 -11.07 -23.82 -5.19
CA THR A 200 -9.78 -24.39 -5.57
C THR A 200 -9.16 -23.53 -6.67
N GLU A 201 -8.84 -22.29 -6.35
CA GLU A 201 -8.08 -21.42 -7.24
C GLU A 201 -6.65 -21.34 -6.74
N THR A 202 -5.73 -21.56 -7.68
CA THR A 202 -4.29 -21.55 -7.51
C THR A 202 -3.85 -20.12 -7.20
N LEU A 203 -3.98 -19.69 -5.95
CA LEU A 203 -3.47 -18.39 -5.55
C LEU A 203 -1.94 -18.43 -5.61
N GLU A 204 -1.36 -17.67 -6.54
CA GLU A 204 0.07 -17.44 -6.61
C GLU A 204 0.49 -16.54 -5.43
N PHE A 205 1.19 -17.13 -4.46
CA PHE A 205 1.79 -16.36 -3.36
C PHE A 205 3.26 -16.11 -3.66
N SER A 206 3.67 -14.84 -3.57
CA SER A 206 5.07 -14.43 -3.61
C SER A 206 5.90 -15.04 -4.76
N GLY A 207 5.33 -15.18 -5.96
CA GLY A 207 6.05 -15.65 -7.16
C GLY A 207 6.30 -17.16 -7.25
N ARG A 208 5.58 -17.99 -6.50
CA ARG A 208 5.46 -19.43 -6.78
C ARG A 208 3.99 -19.83 -6.72
N GLU A 209 3.50 -20.49 -7.76
CA GLU A 209 2.23 -21.24 -7.68
C GLU A 209 2.27 -22.14 -6.46
N LEU A 210 1.34 -21.97 -5.51
CA LEU A 210 1.04 -23.01 -4.55
C LEU A 210 0.31 -24.12 -5.29
N ARG A 211 1.06 -24.95 -6.02
CA ARG A 211 0.52 -26.18 -6.60
C ARG A 211 0.05 -27.08 -5.46
N SER A 212 -1.21 -27.50 -5.52
CA SER A 212 -1.68 -28.66 -4.77
C SER A 212 -0.86 -29.87 -5.22
N LEU A 213 0.13 -30.27 -4.43
CA LEU A 213 0.60 -31.65 -4.47
C LEU A 213 -0.41 -32.48 -3.69
N ASP A 214 -1.50 -32.83 -4.38
CA ASP A 214 -2.30 -34.02 -4.08
C ASP A 214 -2.40 -34.82 -5.38
N SER A 215 -1.32 -35.55 -5.67
CA SER A 215 -1.32 -36.71 -6.55
C SER A 215 0.01 -37.46 -6.35
N ASP A 216 0.02 -38.33 -5.35
CA ASP A 216 0.44 -39.74 -5.43
C ASP A 216 0.00 -40.48 -4.15
#